data_AF-A0AAD9XD14-F1
#
_entry.id   AF-A0AAD9XD14-F1
#
_cell.length_a   1.000
_cell.length_b   1.000
_cell.length_c   1.000
_cell.angle_alpha   90.00
_cell.angle_beta   90.00
_cell.angle_gamma   90.00
#
_symmetry.space_group_name_H-M   'P 1'
#
loop_
_entity.id
_entity.type
_entity.pdbx_description
1 polymer ?
#
loop_
_entity_poly.entity_id
_entity_poly.type
_entity_poly.pdbx_seq_one_letter_code
_entity_poly.pdbx_strand_id
1 'polypeptide(L)'
;MDNGDGMAVGWLGHPIFRDKEGRELFVRHMPTFFETFPVVLVDGDGIVRADVPFRRAESKYSVEQVGVTVEFYGGELNGVSYSDPATVKKYARRAQLGENFELDRATLKSDGVFRSSPRGWFTFGHASFALLFFFWHIWHGARTLFRDVFVGIDPDLDAQVEFGAFQKLGDPTTRRQFSEGESPWFTYLNKVYDWFEERLEIQAIADDITSKYVPPHVNIFYCLGGITLTCFLVQVATGFAMTFYYRPTVTEAFAYVQYIMTEANFGWLIRSVHRWSASIMVLMIILHVFLLYLTGGFKKPRELTWVTGVVLAVLTASFGVTGYSLPWDQIGYWAVKIVTGIPEAIPVIGSPLVELLRGSASVGQSTLTRFYNLHTFVLPLLTAVFMLMHFLMIRKQGISGPL
;
A
#
# COMPACT_ATOMS: atom_id res chain seq x y z
N MET A 1 1.39 16.76 -27.08
CA MET A 1 0.08 16.36 -27.61
C MET A 1 -0.78 16.05 -26.41
N ASP A 2 -1.74 16.92 -26.11
CA ASP A 2 -2.64 16.78 -24.97
C ASP A 2 -3.80 15.87 -25.41
N ASN A 3 -3.52 14.57 -25.54
CA ASN A 3 -4.51 13.58 -25.94
C ASN A 3 -5.31 13.17 -24.70
N GLY A 4 -6.31 13.98 -24.35
CA GLY A 4 -7.27 13.63 -23.29
C GLY A 4 -8.25 12.54 -23.74
N ASP A 5 -8.94 11.93 -22.77
CA ASP A 5 -9.85 10.80 -23.00
C ASP A 5 -11.13 11.21 -23.78
N GLY A 6 -11.49 12.50 -23.80
CA GLY A 6 -12.75 12.99 -24.37
C GLY A 6 -13.94 12.78 -23.41
N MET A 7 -15.04 13.50 -23.65
CA MET A 7 -16.26 13.33 -22.84
C MET A 7 -17.07 12.14 -23.34
N ALA A 8 -17.48 11.25 -22.44
CA ALA A 8 -18.42 10.19 -22.80
C ALA A 8 -19.78 10.77 -23.15
N VAL A 9 -20.22 10.53 -24.38
CA VAL A 9 -21.50 11.02 -24.92
C VAL A 9 -22.56 9.94 -24.95
N GLY A 10 -22.15 8.66 -25.03
CA GLY A 10 -23.05 7.53 -25.12
C GLY A 10 -22.37 6.22 -24.72
N TRP A 11 -23.14 5.27 -24.20
CA TRP A 11 -22.69 3.89 -23.98
C TRP A 11 -23.19 3.03 -25.13
N LEU A 12 -22.27 2.38 -25.84
CA LEU A 12 -22.60 1.60 -27.03
C LEU A 12 -23.24 0.25 -26.68
N GLY A 13 -23.10 -0.22 -25.44
CA GLY A 13 -23.59 -1.51 -24.99
C GLY A 13 -22.47 -2.47 -24.61
N HIS A 14 -22.81 -3.51 -23.86
CA HIS A 14 -21.88 -4.56 -23.43
C HIS A 14 -21.61 -5.52 -24.60
N PRO A 15 -20.35 -5.61 -25.10
CA PRO A 15 -20.03 -6.48 -26.22
C PRO A 15 -19.82 -7.94 -25.78
N ILE A 16 -20.64 -8.84 -26.30
CA ILE A 16 -20.50 -10.29 -26.13
C ILE A 16 -19.89 -10.87 -27.39
N PHE A 17 -18.75 -11.54 -27.27
CA PHE A 17 -18.09 -12.19 -28.40
C PHE A 17 -18.46 -13.67 -28.43
N ARG A 18 -18.77 -14.21 -29.61
CA ARG A 18 -19.06 -15.64 -29.79
C ARG A 18 -18.25 -16.21 -30.94
N ASP A 19 -17.77 -17.44 -30.81
CA ASP A 19 -17.17 -18.15 -31.93
C ASP A 19 -18.24 -18.83 -32.83
N LYS A 20 -17.81 -19.48 -33.92
CA LYS A 20 -18.70 -20.24 -34.81
C LYS A 20 -19.46 -21.38 -34.12
N GLU A 21 -18.94 -21.88 -33.01
CA GLU A 21 -19.55 -22.96 -32.21
C GLU A 21 -20.56 -22.39 -31.19
N GLY A 22 -20.73 -21.06 -31.14
CA GLY A 22 -21.66 -20.36 -30.27
C GLY A 22 -21.12 -20.14 -28.84
N ARG A 23 -19.86 -20.52 -28.57
CA ARG A 23 -19.23 -20.34 -27.26
C ARG A 23 -18.96 -18.86 -27.01
N GLU A 24 -19.29 -18.41 -25.82
CA GLU A 24 -19.00 -17.06 -25.37
C GLU A 24 -17.51 -16.88 -25.06
N LEU A 25 -16.96 -15.78 -25.56
CA LEU A 25 -15.56 -15.43 -25.43
C LEU A 25 -15.41 -14.10 -24.69
N PHE A 26 -14.49 -14.08 -23.74
CA PHE A 26 -14.13 -12.92 -22.94
C PHE A 26 -12.83 -12.32 -23.44
N VAL A 27 -12.83 -11.02 -23.68
CA VAL A 27 -11.63 -10.28 -24.02
C VAL A 27 -10.78 -10.14 -22.76
N ARG A 28 -9.53 -10.61 -22.81
CA ARG A 28 -8.61 -10.46 -21.69
C ARG A 28 -8.20 -9.00 -21.53
N HIS A 29 -8.56 -8.39 -20.41
CA HIS A 29 -8.11 -7.05 -20.04
C HIS A 29 -6.59 -7.01 -19.87
N MET A 30 -5.96 -5.98 -20.45
CA MET A 30 -4.54 -5.71 -20.28
C MET A 30 -4.34 -4.24 -19.89
N PRO A 31 -3.29 -3.91 -19.10
CA PRO A 31 -2.96 -2.53 -18.78
C PRO A 31 -2.75 -1.70 -20.06
N THR A 32 -3.12 -0.41 -20.00
CA THR A 32 -3.06 0.56 -21.11
C THR A 32 -1.69 0.69 -21.78
N PHE A 33 -0.59 0.30 -21.10
CA PHE A 33 0.74 0.24 -21.71
C PHE A 33 0.83 -0.74 -22.90
N PHE A 34 -0.07 -1.73 -22.99
CA PHE A 34 -0.04 -2.80 -23.99
C PHE A 34 -1.05 -2.59 -25.14
N GLU A 35 -1.48 -1.36 -25.44
CA GLU A 35 -2.44 -1.04 -26.53
C GLU A 35 -2.04 -1.63 -27.91
N THR A 36 -0.74 -1.83 -28.15
CA THR A 36 -0.19 -2.38 -29.41
C THR A 36 -0.06 -3.90 -29.41
N PHE A 37 -0.32 -4.58 -28.29
CA PHE A 37 -0.16 -6.02 -28.17
C PHE A 37 -1.35 -6.79 -28.79
N PRO A 38 -1.19 -8.11 -29.02
CA PRO A 38 -2.28 -8.96 -29.48
C PRO A 38 -3.46 -8.93 -28.51
N VAL A 39 -4.68 -8.84 -29.05
CA VAL A 39 -5.90 -9.03 -28.25
C VAL A 39 -6.16 -10.52 -28.13
N VAL A 40 -6.39 -11.01 -26.91
CA VAL A 40 -6.64 -12.43 -26.66
C VAL A 40 -8.07 -12.59 -26.15
N LEU A 41 -8.81 -13.50 -26.78
CA LEU A 41 -10.16 -13.89 -26.39
C LEU A 41 -10.12 -15.30 -25.80
N VAL A 42 -10.62 -15.43 -24.57
CA VAL A 42 -10.62 -16.68 -23.80
C VAL A 42 -12.05 -17.16 -23.57
N ASP A 43 -12.27 -18.47 -23.45
CA ASP A 43 -13.55 -19.01 -22.98
C ASP A 43 -13.69 -18.91 -21.45
N GLY A 44 -14.82 -19.40 -20.91
CA GLY A 44 -15.08 -19.41 -19.46
C GLY A 44 -14.08 -20.23 -18.63
N ASP A 45 -13.35 -21.15 -19.26
CA ASP A 45 -12.29 -21.94 -18.62
C ASP A 45 -10.90 -21.27 -18.72
N GLY A 46 -10.83 -20.08 -19.32
CA GLY A 46 -9.60 -19.32 -19.51
C GLY A 46 -8.72 -19.82 -20.66
N ILE A 47 -9.25 -20.69 -21.53
CA ILE A 47 -8.53 -21.22 -22.69
C ILE A 47 -8.63 -20.22 -23.84
N VAL A 48 -7.49 -19.92 -24.49
CA VAL A 48 -7.46 -19.02 -25.65
C VAL A 48 -8.17 -19.68 -26.85
N ARG A 49 -9.20 -19.02 -27.37
CA ARG A 49 -9.98 -19.49 -28.52
C ARG A 49 -9.88 -18.60 -29.74
N ALA A 50 -9.63 -17.30 -29.55
CA ALA A 50 -9.41 -16.38 -30.66
C ALA A 50 -8.39 -15.29 -30.29
N ASP A 51 -7.74 -14.71 -31.30
CA ASP A 51 -6.83 -13.60 -31.12
C ASP A 51 -6.90 -12.55 -32.25
N VAL A 52 -6.44 -11.35 -31.93
CA VAL A 52 -6.12 -10.31 -32.90
C VAL A 52 -4.61 -10.13 -32.91
N PRO A 53 -3.88 -10.85 -33.78
CA PRO A 53 -2.42 -10.93 -33.74
C PRO A 53 -1.75 -9.65 -34.23
N PHE A 54 -0.49 -9.46 -33.82
CA PHE A 54 0.38 -8.39 -34.34
C PHE A 54 0.73 -8.61 -35.82
N ARG A 55 1.06 -9.86 -36.18
CA ARG A 55 1.31 -10.28 -37.56
C ARG A 55 0.40 -11.45 -37.92
N ARG A 56 -0.44 -11.24 -38.94
CA ARG A 56 -1.47 -12.21 -39.36
C ARG A 56 -0.91 -13.59 -39.72
N ALA A 57 0.29 -13.66 -40.30
CA ALA A 57 0.90 -14.90 -40.75
C ALA A 57 1.30 -15.86 -39.61
N GLU A 58 1.35 -15.39 -38.36
CA GLU A 58 1.86 -16.15 -37.22
C GLU A 58 0.73 -16.65 -36.29
N SER A 59 -0.53 -16.27 -36.51
CA SER A 59 -1.66 -16.74 -35.70
C SER A 59 -2.37 -17.96 -36.30
N LYS A 60 -2.69 -18.91 -35.42
CA LYS A 60 -3.55 -20.07 -35.67
C LYS A 60 -5.02 -19.86 -35.26
N TYR A 61 -5.30 -18.80 -34.50
CA TYR A 61 -6.61 -18.55 -33.88
C TYR A 61 -7.14 -17.16 -34.26
N SER A 62 -6.78 -16.65 -35.43
CA SER A 62 -7.15 -15.29 -35.80
C SER A 62 -8.67 -15.15 -35.83
N VAL A 63 -9.20 -14.02 -35.36
CA VAL A 63 -10.64 -13.73 -35.33
C VAL A 63 -11.34 -14.03 -36.67
N GLU A 64 -10.66 -13.83 -37.80
CA GLU A 64 -11.18 -14.18 -39.13
C GLU A 64 -11.26 -15.69 -39.39
N GLN A 65 -10.26 -16.45 -38.96
CA GLN A 65 -10.20 -17.90 -39.16
C GLN A 65 -11.25 -18.58 -38.28
N VAL A 66 -11.32 -18.17 -37.02
CA VAL A 66 -12.28 -18.66 -36.03
C VAL A 66 -13.70 -18.17 -36.34
N GLY A 67 -13.83 -17.01 -36.99
CA GLY A 67 -15.09 -16.34 -37.34
C GLY A 67 -15.88 -15.93 -36.12
N VAL A 68 -15.26 -15.09 -35.29
CA VAL A 68 -15.90 -14.53 -34.10
C VAL A 68 -16.92 -13.47 -34.50
N THR A 69 -18.09 -13.49 -33.89
CA THR A 69 -19.11 -12.44 -33.97
C THR A 69 -19.13 -11.62 -32.68
N VAL A 70 -19.61 -10.39 -32.75
CA VAL A 70 -19.85 -9.54 -31.59
C VAL A 70 -21.32 -9.10 -31.57
N GLU A 71 -21.97 -9.24 -30.44
CA GLU A 71 -23.36 -8.82 -30.19
C GLU A 71 -23.39 -7.87 -28.99
N PHE A 72 -24.21 -6.82 -29.05
CA PHE A 72 -24.28 -5.80 -28.00
C PHE A 72 -25.54 -5.94 -27.16
N TYR A 73 -25.38 -5.90 -25.83
CA TYR A 73 -26.47 -5.89 -24.86
C TYR A 73 -26.55 -4.55 -24.12
N GLY A 74 -27.72 -3.92 -24.16
CA GLY A 74 -27.93 -2.57 -23.64
C GLY A 74 -27.27 -1.48 -24.51
N GLY A 75 -27.43 -0.23 -24.10
CA GLY A 75 -26.82 0.91 -24.79
C GLY A 75 -27.40 1.18 -26.19
N GLU A 76 -26.66 1.94 -26.98
CA GLU A 76 -27.09 2.40 -28.30
C GLU A 76 -27.11 1.30 -29.37
N LEU A 77 -26.25 0.27 -29.23
CA LEU A 77 -26.19 -0.86 -30.17
C LEU A 77 -26.95 -2.09 -29.67
N ASN A 78 -27.87 -1.94 -28.70
CA ASN A 78 -28.59 -3.08 -28.12
C ASN A 78 -29.25 -3.98 -29.19
N GLY A 79 -28.94 -5.28 -29.16
CA GLY A 79 -29.45 -6.28 -30.11
C GLY A 79 -28.79 -6.26 -31.49
N VAL A 80 -27.79 -5.40 -31.71
CA VAL A 80 -27.03 -5.36 -32.97
C VAL A 80 -25.88 -6.37 -32.89
N SER A 81 -25.75 -7.20 -33.94
CA SER A 81 -24.65 -8.13 -34.10
C SER A 81 -23.83 -7.85 -35.36
N TYR A 82 -22.51 -8.03 -35.25
CA TYR A 82 -21.56 -7.89 -36.35
C TYR A 82 -20.74 -9.16 -36.50
N SER A 83 -20.61 -9.63 -37.74
CA SER A 83 -19.76 -10.76 -38.14
C SER A 83 -18.58 -10.33 -39.01
N ASP A 84 -18.54 -9.07 -39.45
CA ASP A 84 -17.42 -8.51 -40.20
C ASP A 84 -16.15 -8.49 -39.35
N PRO A 85 -15.04 -9.11 -39.80
CA PRO A 85 -13.88 -9.24 -38.94
C PRO A 85 -13.17 -7.92 -38.63
N ALA A 86 -13.28 -6.89 -39.48
CA ALA A 86 -12.68 -5.59 -39.17
C ALA A 86 -13.42 -4.91 -38.01
N THR A 87 -14.74 -5.02 -38.01
CA THR A 87 -15.62 -4.49 -36.97
C THR A 87 -15.46 -5.24 -35.65
N VAL A 88 -15.42 -6.57 -35.69
CA VAL A 88 -15.19 -7.41 -34.51
C VAL A 88 -13.84 -7.09 -33.86
N LYS A 89 -12.77 -6.94 -34.65
CA LYS A 89 -11.44 -6.55 -34.13
C LYS A 89 -11.44 -5.17 -33.48
N LYS A 90 -12.14 -4.20 -34.08
CA LYS A 90 -12.27 -2.84 -33.54
C LYS A 90 -12.90 -2.89 -32.15
N TYR A 91 -14.00 -3.61 -31.99
CA TYR A 91 -14.68 -3.70 -30.70
C TYR A 91 -13.96 -4.59 -29.69
N ALA A 92 -13.28 -5.67 -30.13
CA ALA A 92 -12.43 -6.47 -29.25
C ALA A 92 -11.28 -5.64 -28.65
N ARG A 93 -10.66 -4.75 -29.45
CA ARG A 93 -9.63 -3.82 -28.95
C ARG A 93 -10.19 -2.81 -27.94
N ARG A 94 -11.37 -2.27 -28.20
CA ARG A 94 -12.02 -1.33 -27.25
C ARG A 94 -12.40 -2.02 -25.94
N ALA A 95 -12.93 -3.25 -26.03
CA ALA A 95 -13.31 -4.06 -24.87
C ALA A 95 -12.13 -4.42 -23.94
N GLN A 96 -10.88 -4.40 -24.42
CA GLN A 96 -9.71 -4.59 -23.56
C GLN A 96 -9.63 -3.56 -22.42
N LEU A 97 -10.16 -2.35 -22.65
CA LEU A 97 -10.11 -1.24 -21.71
C LEU A 97 -11.39 -1.13 -20.84
N GLY A 98 -12.32 -2.07 -20.98
CA GLY A 98 -13.60 -2.07 -20.26
C GLY A 98 -14.79 -1.89 -21.20
N GLU A 99 -15.82 -1.21 -20.72
CA GLU A 99 -17.06 -0.97 -21.47
C GLU A 99 -16.85 -0.04 -22.66
N ASN A 100 -17.63 -0.28 -23.73
CA ASN A 100 -17.54 0.49 -24.97
C ASN A 100 -18.35 1.78 -24.87
N PHE A 101 -17.66 2.92 -24.71
CA PHE A 101 -18.27 4.24 -24.77
C PHE A 101 -18.00 4.94 -26.11
N GLU A 102 -18.95 5.76 -26.55
CA GLU A 102 -18.71 6.80 -27.53
C GLU A 102 -18.21 8.06 -26.82
N LEU A 103 -17.09 8.60 -27.33
CA LEU A 103 -16.40 9.72 -26.73
C LEU A 103 -16.38 10.85 -27.75
N ASP A 104 -16.77 12.05 -27.33
CA ASP A 104 -16.64 13.25 -28.16
C ASP A 104 -15.16 13.59 -28.35
N ARG A 105 -14.75 13.56 -29.63
CA ARG A 105 -13.38 13.84 -30.09
C ARG A 105 -13.21 15.24 -30.65
N ALA A 106 -14.31 15.93 -30.97
CA ALA A 106 -14.29 17.22 -31.65
C ALA A 106 -13.96 18.35 -30.68
N THR A 107 -14.58 18.36 -29.50
CA THR A 107 -14.50 19.49 -28.56
C THR A 107 -13.10 19.70 -27.98
N LEU A 108 -12.31 18.63 -27.78
CA LEU A 108 -10.99 18.70 -27.12
C LEU A 108 -9.83 18.09 -27.93
N LYS A 109 -10.03 17.74 -29.20
CA LYS A 109 -9.04 16.98 -30.00
C LYS A 109 -8.55 15.71 -29.29
N SER A 110 -9.44 15.06 -28.53
CA SER A 110 -9.19 13.84 -27.77
C SER A 110 -9.08 12.62 -28.68
N ASP A 111 -8.29 11.63 -28.27
CA ASP A 111 -8.13 10.38 -29.03
C ASP A 111 -9.18 9.32 -28.69
N GLY A 112 -10.00 9.58 -27.65
CA GLY A 112 -11.13 8.74 -27.28
C GLY A 112 -10.68 7.40 -26.72
N VAL A 113 -9.59 7.37 -25.94
CA VAL A 113 -9.10 6.20 -25.24
C VAL A 113 -9.21 6.47 -23.75
N PHE A 114 -10.01 5.67 -23.04
CA PHE A 114 -10.16 5.82 -21.59
C PHE A 114 -8.90 5.30 -20.89
N ARG A 115 -8.06 6.20 -20.37
CA ARG A 115 -6.87 5.83 -19.62
C ARG A 115 -7.15 6.03 -18.14
N SER A 116 -6.83 5.06 -17.30
CA SER A 116 -6.62 5.31 -15.87
C SER A 116 -5.37 6.19 -15.72
N SER A 117 -5.52 7.46 -16.05
CA SER A 117 -4.40 8.39 -16.07
C SER A 117 -3.90 8.59 -14.64
N PRO A 118 -2.59 8.83 -14.44
CA PRO A 118 -2.08 9.29 -13.16
C PRO A 118 -2.92 10.45 -12.59
N ARG A 119 -3.45 11.31 -13.48
CA ARG A 119 -4.39 12.39 -13.12
C ARG A 119 -5.69 11.87 -12.51
N GLY A 120 -6.31 10.81 -13.05
CA GLY A 120 -7.48 10.18 -12.44
C GLY A 120 -7.18 9.60 -11.05
N TRP A 121 -5.99 9.05 -10.86
CA TRP A 121 -5.55 8.57 -9.55
C TRP A 121 -5.22 9.70 -8.57
N PHE A 122 -4.66 10.81 -9.06
CA PHE A 122 -4.53 12.04 -8.29
C PHE A 122 -5.89 12.61 -7.93
N THR A 123 -6.86 12.67 -8.83
CA THR A 123 -8.21 13.17 -8.54
C THR A 123 -8.92 12.29 -7.51
N PHE A 124 -8.86 10.96 -7.66
CA PHE A 124 -9.40 10.03 -6.66
C PHE A 124 -8.72 10.20 -5.29
N GLY A 125 -7.39 10.32 -5.28
CA GLY A 125 -6.61 10.60 -4.07
C GLY A 125 -7.01 11.91 -3.41
N HIS A 126 -7.08 13.02 -4.17
CA HIS A 126 -7.49 14.33 -3.65
C HIS A 126 -8.93 14.32 -3.14
N ALA A 127 -9.86 13.67 -3.84
CA ALA A 127 -11.23 13.52 -3.38
C ALA A 127 -11.30 12.72 -2.06
N SER A 128 -10.54 11.62 -1.96
CA SER A 128 -10.47 10.80 -0.74
C SER A 128 -9.88 11.58 0.44
N PHE A 129 -8.78 12.32 0.23
CA PHE A 129 -8.18 13.16 1.27
C PHE A 129 -9.05 14.35 1.65
N ALA A 130 -9.76 14.96 0.71
CA ALA A 130 -10.70 16.04 0.99
C ALA A 130 -11.89 15.55 1.83
N LEU A 131 -12.43 14.36 1.52
CA LEU A 131 -13.48 13.74 2.33
C LEU A 131 -12.97 13.39 3.73
N LEU A 132 -11.78 12.80 3.85
CA LEU A 132 -11.15 12.52 5.15
C LEU A 132 -10.98 13.80 5.98
N PHE A 133 -10.44 14.86 5.37
CA PHE A 133 -10.26 16.15 6.02
C PHE A 133 -11.60 16.77 6.45
N PHE A 134 -12.61 16.72 5.58
CA PHE A 134 -13.94 17.26 5.83
C PHE A 134 -14.67 16.53 6.96
N PHE A 135 -14.75 15.20 6.91
CA PHE A 135 -15.39 14.41 7.96
C PHE A 135 -14.65 14.50 9.30
N TRP A 136 -13.32 14.62 9.27
CA TRP A 136 -12.52 14.85 10.46
C TRP A 136 -12.83 16.19 11.13
N HIS A 137 -12.98 17.27 10.35
CA HIS A 137 -13.35 18.58 10.89
C HIS A 137 -14.80 18.62 11.39
N ILE A 138 -15.73 17.96 10.70
CA ILE A 138 -17.10 17.78 11.19
C ILE A 138 -17.09 17.03 12.53
N TRP A 139 -16.31 15.97 12.66
CA TRP A 139 -16.16 15.24 13.92
C TRP A 139 -15.65 16.14 15.06
N HIS A 140 -14.61 16.94 14.80
CA HIS A 140 -14.10 17.90 15.79
C HIS A 140 -15.11 19.00 16.13
N GLY A 141 -15.82 19.56 15.14
CA GLY A 141 -16.86 20.56 15.35
C GLY A 141 -18.06 20.02 16.12
N ALA A 142 -18.49 18.79 15.81
CA ALA A 142 -19.59 18.10 16.49
C ALA A 142 -19.26 17.82 17.96
N ARG A 143 -18.00 17.46 18.30
CA ARG A 143 -17.58 17.33 19.70
C ARG A 143 -17.70 18.62 20.50
N THR A 144 -17.48 19.77 19.85
CA THR A 144 -17.61 21.08 20.50
C THR A 144 -19.08 21.47 20.67
N LEU A 145 -19.90 21.26 19.65
CA LEU A 145 -21.33 21.62 19.65
C LEU A 145 -22.20 20.70 20.53
N PHE A 146 -21.90 19.40 20.56
CA PHE A 146 -22.68 18.38 21.28
C PHE A 146 -21.93 17.83 22.49
N ARG A 147 -21.04 18.63 23.08
CA ARG A 147 -20.20 18.22 24.22
C ARG A 147 -21.02 17.58 25.32
N ASP A 148 -22.16 18.19 25.67
CA ASP A 148 -22.96 17.76 26.82
C ASP A 148 -23.72 16.45 26.54
N VAL A 149 -24.13 16.23 25.28
CA VAL A 149 -24.70 14.94 24.82
C VAL A 149 -23.66 13.82 24.87
N PHE A 150 -22.42 14.09 24.42
CA PHE A 150 -21.35 13.09 24.45
C PHE A 150 -20.80 12.80 25.86
N VAL A 151 -20.91 13.75 26.79
CA VAL A 151 -20.55 13.58 28.20
C VAL A 151 -21.70 12.95 29.01
N GLY A 152 -22.89 12.85 28.42
CA GLY A 152 -24.05 12.19 29.02
C GLY A 152 -24.75 13.03 30.10
N ILE A 153 -24.69 14.37 30.00
CA ILE A 153 -25.33 15.29 30.92
C ILE A 153 -26.50 15.97 30.19
N ASP A 154 -27.73 15.71 30.64
CA ASP A 154 -28.94 16.29 30.06
C ASP A 154 -29.05 17.78 30.44
N PRO A 155 -29.21 18.70 29.47
CA PRO A 155 -29.33 20.14 29.74
C PRO A 155 -30.64 20.55 30.45
N ASP A 156 -31.67 19.70 30.45
CA ASP A 156 -33.00 20.02 31.03
C ASP A 156 -33.24 19.36 32.41
N LEU A 157 -32.18 18.94 33.12
CA LEU A 157 -32.28 18.46 34.50
C LEU A 157 -32.51 19.63 35.48
N ASP A 158 -33.77 20.03 35.63
CA ASP A 158 -34.24 20.95 36.66
C ASP A 158 -33.90 20.39 38.05
N ALA A 159 -32.95 21.06 38.69
CA ALA A 159 -32.24 20.70 39.92
C ALA A 159 -31.24 19.53 39.75
N GLN A 160 -30.07 19.84 39.18
CA GLN A 160 -28.85 19.07 39.45
C GLN A 160 -28.59 19.02 40.97
N VAL A 161 -28.93 17.89 41.59
CA VAL A 161 -28.42 17.56 42.92
C VAL A 161 -26.95 17.15 42.73
N GLU A 162 -26.03 18.07 42.98
CA GLU A 162 -24.59 17.80 42.97
C GLU A 162 -24.24 16.83 44.10
N PHE A 163 -24.24 15.53 43.81
CA PHE A 163 -23.74 14.51 44.74
C PHE A 163 -22.22 14.71 44.94
N GLY A 164 -21.83 15.14 46.15
CA GLY A 164 -20.43 15.33 46.55
C GLY A 164 -19.96 16.78 46.73
N ALA A 165 -20.79 17.78 46.38
CA ALA A 165 -20.47 19.21 46.57
C ALA A 165 -20.76 19.74 47.99
N PHE A 166 -21.65 19.07 48.72
CA PHE A 166 -22.05 19.42 50.08
C PHE A 166 -21.63 18.31 51.04
N GLN A 167 -21.19 18.67 52.26
CA GLN A 167 -20.79 17.66 53.24
C GLN A 167 -21.97 16.81 53.74
N LYS A 168 -23.21 17.33 53.66
CA LYS A 168 -24.44 16.61 53.96
C LYS A 168 -25.42 16.70 52.79
N LEU A 169 -26.07 15.59 52.46
CA LEU A 169 -27.00 15.49 51.34
C LEU A 169 -28.24 16.36 51.60
N GLY A 170 -28.51 17.33 50.73
CA GLY A 170 -29.70 18.20 50.80
C GLY A 170 -29.59 19.40 51.74
N ASP A 171 -28.42 19.68 52.32
CA ASP A 171 -28.19 20.88 53.14
C ASP A 171 -27.36 21.93 52.37
N PRO A 172 -28.01 22.97 51.79
CA PRO A 172 -27.34 23.98 50.97
C PRO A 172 -26.39 24.89 51.77
N THR A 173 -26.41 24.83 53.10
CA THR A 173 -25.51 25.62 53.95
C THR A 173 -24.15 24.94 54.18
N THR A 174 -24.01 23.67 53.80
CA THR A 174 -22.80 22.86 54.01
C THR A 174 -21.95 22.66 52.74
N ARG A 175 -21.98 23.66 51.84
CA ARG A 175 -21.21 23.61 50.59
C ARG A 175 -19.73 23.48 50.95
N ARG A 176 -19.05 22.46 50.41
CA ARG A 176 -17.60 22.38 50.50
C ARG A 176 -17.05 23.62 49.81
N GLN A 177 -16.40 24.50 50.57
CA GLN A 177 -15.58 25.54 49.98
C GLN A 177 -14.41 24.83 49.29
N PHE A 178 -14.55 24.60 47.99
CA PHE A 178 -13.38 24.40 47.15
C PHE A 178 -12.65 25.74 47.18
N SER A 179 -11.45 25.75 47.76
CA SER A 179 -10.51 26.85 47.56
C SER A 179 -10.46 27.12 46.06
N GLU A 180 -10.67 28.36 45.64
CA GLU A 180 -10.58 28.75 44.23
C GLU A 180 -9.22 28.30 43.69
N GLY A 181 -9.21 27.25 42.87
CA GLY A 181 -8.01 26.68 42.29
C GLY A 181 -8.10 25.15 42.15
N GLU A 182 -8.48 24.72 40.94
CA GLU A 182 -8.34 23.36 40.40
C GLU A 182 -9.37 22.30 40.86
N SER A 183 -9.95 21.60 39.88
CA SER A 183 -10.92 20.54 40.11
C SER A 183 -10.26 19.30 40.75
N PRO A 184 -11.01 18.48 41.52
CA PRO A 184 -10.47 17.28 42.15
C PRO A 184 -9.91 16.23 41.16
N TRP A 185 -10.46 16.19 39.93
CA TRP A 185 -9.99 15.29 38.88
C TRP A 185 -8.66 15.75 38.29
N PHE A 186 -8.44 17.07 38.15
CA PHE A 186 -7.15 17.61 37.76
C PHE A 186 -6.10 17.30 38.83
N THR A 187 -6.44 17.44 40.12
CA THR A 187 -5.52 17.09 41.21
C THR A 187 -5.13 15.61 41.20
N TYR A 188 -6.05 14.69 40.87
CA TYR A 188 -5.74 13.26 40.81
C TYR A 188 -4.89 12.90 39.58
N LEU A 189 -5.20 13.45 38.40
CA LEU A 189 -4.37 13.26 37.21
C LEU A 189 -2.98 13.88 37.37
N ASN A 190 -2.88 15.04 38.01
CA ASN A 190 -1.60 15.67 38.34
C ASN A 190 -0.80 14.80 39.31
N LYS A 191 -1.43 14.21 40.34
CA LYS A 191 -0.74 13.25 41.22
C LYS A 191 -0.24 12.00 40.49
N VAL A 192 -1.01 11.48 39.54
CA VAL A 192 -0.57 10.34 38.71
C VAL A 192 0.59 10.76 37.82
N TYR A 193 0.50 11.92 37.17
CA TYR A 193 1.58 12.48 36.36
C TYR A 193 2.85 12.70 37.19
N ASP A 194 2.75 13.37 38.34
CA ASP A 194 3.85 13.67 39.24
C ASP A 194 4.55 12.39 39.75
N TRP A 195 3.77 11.33 40.02
CA TRP A 195 4.32 10.03 40.40
C TRP A 195 5.16 9.41 39.29
N PHE A 196 4.73 9.54 38.04
CA PHE A 196 5.50 9.10 36.87
C PHE A 196 6.68 10.03 36.58
N GLU A 197 6.51 11.35 36.73
CA GLU A 197 7.56 12.36 36.55
C GLU A 197 8.74 12.09 37.49
N GLU A 198 8.47 11.87 38.78
CA GLU A 198 9.48 11.56 39.79
C GLU A 198 10.33 10.32 39.43
N ARG A 199 9.79 9.38 38.64
CA ARG A 199 10.43 8.10 38.32
C ARG A 199 11.03 8.03 36.92
N LEU A 200 10.41 8.70 35.96
CA LEU A 200 10.72 8.60 34.54
C LEU A 200 11.27 9.89 33.94
N GLU A 201 11.27 11.00 34.69
CA GLU A 201 11.77 12.31 34.23
C GLU A 201 11.15 12.73 32.88
N ILE A 202 9.82 12.64 32.77
CA ILE A 202 9.07 12.90 31.53
C ILE A 202 9.27 14.35 31.08
N GLN A 203 9.35 15.30 32.01
CA GLN A 203 9.59 16.71 31.71
C GLN A 203 10.97 16.91 31.06
N ALA A 204 12.02 16.23 31.55
CA ALA A 204 13.35 16.31 30.95
C ALA A 204 13.36 15.80 29.50
N ILE A 205 12.58 14.75 29.21
CA ILE A 205 12.38 14.24 27.85
C ILE A 205 11.63 15.27 26.99
N ALA A 206 10.57 15.88 27.52
CA ALA A 206 9.79 16.90 26.83
C ALA A 206 10.64 18.14 26.50
N ASP A 207 11.48 18.59 27.42
CA ASP A 207 12.39 19.72 27.24
C ASP A 207 13.48 19.40 26.17
N ASP A 208 14.04 18.19 26.16
CA ASP A 208 14.99 17.77 25.10
C ASP A 208 14.30 17.65 23.72
N ILE A 209 13.02 17.26 23.65
CA ILE A 209 12.27 17.24 22.40
C ILE A 209 11.96 18.64 21.89
N THR A 210 11.44 19.52 22.76
CA THR A 210 10.99 20.87 22.40
C THR A 210 12.14 21.84 22.13
N SER A 211 13.33 21.58 22.67
CA SER A 211 14.53 22.39 22.43
C SER A 211 15.15 22.22 21.03
N LYS A 212 14.70 21.26 20.21
CA LYS A 212 15.26 21.05 18.86
C LYS A 212 14.56 21.92 17.82
N TYR A 213 15.36 22.73 17.12
CA TYR A 213 14.89 23.54 16.00
C TYR A 213 15.17 22.87 14.66
N VAL A 214 14.28 23.07 13.69
CA VAL A 214 14.46 22.63 12.30
C VAL A 214 15.16 23.74 11.51
N PRO A 215 16.35 23.50 10.93
CA PRO A 215 17.04 24.53 10.14
C PRO A 215 16.25 24.96 8.89
N PRO A 216 16.35 26.23 8.44
CA PRO A 216 15.55 26.74 7.33
C PRO A 216 15.78 26.06 5.97
N HIS A 217 16.95 25.45 5.74
CA HIS A 217 17.26 24.75 4.50
C HIS A 217 16.62 23.35 4.39
N VAL A 218 15.95 22.89 5.46
CA VAL A 218 15.21 21.63 5.46
C VAL A 218 13.93 21.80 4.63
N ASN A 219 13.89 21.11 3.49
CA ASN A 219 12.76 21.10 2.58
C ASN A 219 12.02 19.74 2.62
N ILE A 220 10.97 19.59 1.80
CA ILE A 220 10.12 18.40 1.75
C ILE A 220 10.88 17.08 1.53
N PHE A 221 12.06 17.10 0.88
CA PHE A 221 12.82 15.89 0.61
C PHE A 221 13.42 15.28 1.88
N TYR A 222 13.63 16.06 2.95
CA TYR A 222 14.09 15.52 4.23
C TYR A 222 13.04 14.60 4.91
N CYS A 223 11.78 14.63 4.45
CA CYS A 223 10.75 13.71 4.91
C CYS A 223 10.94 12.27 4.40
N LEU A 224 11.77 12.03 3.36
CA LEU A 224 11.93 10.72 2.73
C LEU A 224 12.37 9.63 3.71
N GLY A 225 13.24 9.95 4.66
CA GLY A 225 13.64 9.02 5.72
C GLY A 225 12.50 8.67 6.66
N GLY A 226 11.69 9.67 7.05
CA GLY A 226 10.48 9.46 7.86
C GLY A 226 9.41 8.65 7.14
N ILE A 227 9.18 8.90 5.85
CA ILE A 227 8.25 8.11 5.02
C ILE A 227 8.72 6.66 4.93
N THR A 228 10.03 6.43 4.77
CA THR A 228 10.62 5.08 4.78
C THR A 228 10.32 4.35 6.10
N LEU A 229 10.49 5.02 7.24
CA LEU A 229 10.13 4.48 8.55
C LEU A 229 8.64 4.16 8.64
N THR A 230 7.77 5.05 8.17
CA THR A 230 6.32 4.81 8.14
C THR A 230 5.99 3.56 7.31
N CYS A 231 6.59 3.40 6.13
CA CYS A 231 6.42 2.19 5.33
C CYS A 231 6.90 0.94 6.08
N PHE A 232 8.03 1.01 6.78
CA PHE A 232 8.51 -0.10 7.61
C PHE A 232 7.53 -0.46 8.73
N LEU A 233 6.97 0.52 9.44
CA LEU A 233 5.95 0.26 10.48
C LEU A 233 4.69 -0.38 9.89
N VAL A 234 4.26 0.07 8.71
CA VAL A 234 3.17 -0.58 7.96
C VAL A 234 3.54 -2.01 7.59
N GLN A 235 4.78 -2.28 7.15
CA GLN A 235 5.25 -3.64 6.85
C GLN A 235 5.21 -4.53 8.10
N VAL A 236 5.66 -4.03 9.26
CA VAL A 236 5.63 -4.79 10.51
C VAL A 236 4.20 -5.11 10.91
N ALA A 237 3.30 -4.12 10.93
CA ALA A 237 1.92 -4.31 11.35
C ALA A 237 1.16 -5.28 10.43
N THR A 238 1.23 -5.07 9.11
CA THR A 238 0.55 -5.92 8.12
C THR A 238 1.20 -7.29 8.00
N GLY A 239 2.53 -7.38 8.10
CA GLY A 239 3.28 -8.63 8.10
C GLY A 239 2.90 -9.50 9.30
N PHE A 240 2.91 -8.90 10.50
CA PHE A 240 2.46 -9.56 11.72
C PHE A 240 1.03 -10.07 11.60
N ALA A 241 0.10 -9.26 11.09
CA ALA A 241 -1.29 -9.69 10.87
C ALA A 241 -1.38 -10.92 9.94
N MET A 242 -0.58 -10.98 8.87
CA MET A 242 -0.56 -12.14 7.97
C MET A 242 0.03 -13.41 8.60
N THR A 243 0.89 -13.30 9.62
CA THR A 243 1.44 -14.49 10.32
C THR A 243 0.37 -15.33 11.03
N PHE A 244 -0.78 -14.74 11.36
CA PHE A 244 -1.90 -15.47 11.97
C PHE A 244 -2.58 -16.46 11.00
N TYR A 245 -2.39 -16.26 9.69
CA TYR A 245 -3.04 -17.06 8.65
C TYR A 245 -2.04 -17.87 7.83
N TYR A 246 -0.89 -17.29 7.50
CA TYR A 246 0.06 -17.90 6.57
C TYR A 246 0.70 -19.18 7.12
N ARG A 247 0.81 -20.22 6.28
CA ARG A 247 1.50 -21.48 6.60
C ARG A 247 2.75 -21.67 5.74
N PRO A 248 3.96 -21.74 6.32
CA PRO A 248 5.22 -21.86 5.57
C PRO A 248 5.51 -23.30 5.11
N THR A 249 4.55 -23.98 4.48
CA THR A 249 4.70 -25.32 3.91
C THR A 249 4.48 -25.29 2.39
N VAL A 250 5.30 -25.99 1.61
CA VAL A 250 5.24 -25.93 0.13
C VAL A 250 3.91 -26.42 -0.45
N THR A 251 3.18 -27.23 0.31
CA THR A 251 1.85 -27.74 -0.05
C THR A 251 0.71 -26.79 0.29
N GLU A 252 0.89 -25.88 1.26
CA GLU A 252 -0.20 -25.02 1.75
C GLU A 252 0.05 -23.52 1.52
N ALA A 253 1.30 -23.08 1.35
CA ALA A 253 1.68 -21.66 1.31
C ALA A 253 0.85 -20.84 0.32
N PHE A 254 0.74 -21.30 -0.93
CA PHE A 254 -0.05 -20.62 -1.95
C PHE A 254 -1.54 -20.60 -1.62
N ALA A 255 -2.08 -21.73 -1.15
CA ALA A 255 -3.50 -21.85 -0.79
C ALA A 255 -3.87 -20.93 0.39
N TYR A 256 -3.01 -20.80 1.40
CA TYR A 256 -3.25 -19.87 2.51
C TYR A 256 -3.09 -18.41 2.12
N VAL A 257 -2.26 -18.13 1.12
CA VAL A 257 -2.16 -16.80 0.52
C VAL A 257 -3.43 -16.47 -0.30
N GLN A 258 -4.08 -17.46 -0.93
CA GLN A 258 -5.41 -17.29 -1.52
C GLN A 258 -6.49 -17.11 -0.45
N TYR A 259 -6.46 -17.90 0.63
CA TYR A 259 -7.38 -17.75 1.77
C TYR A 259 -7.33 -16.33 2.36
N ILE A 260 -6.13 -15.76 2.54
CA ILE A 260 -5.98 -14.35 2.98
C ILE A 260 -6.68 -13.39 2.02
N MET A 261 -6.67 -13.66 0.71
CA MET A 261 -7.30 -12.79 -0.28
C MET A 261 -8.81 -12.94 -0.38
N THR A 262 -9.36 -14.13 -0.16
CA THR A 262 -10.76 -14.43 -0.45
C THR A 262 -11.63 -14.57 0.79
N GLU A 263 -11.10 -15.17 1.86
CA GLU A 263 -11.91 -15.57 3.02
C GLU A 263 -11.64 -14.71 4.26
N ALA A 264 -10.40 -14.27 4.48
CA ALA A 264 -10.07 -13.50 5.68
C ALA A 264 -10.63 -12.08 5.60
N ASN A 265 -11.32 -11.64 6.66
CA ASN A 265 -11.86 -10.29 6.77
C ASN A 265 -10.75 -9.24 6.56
N PHE A 266 -10.90 -8.38 5.55
CA PHE A 266 -9.90 -7.40 5.13
C PHE A 266 -8.52 -7.97 4.75
N GLY A 267 -8.38 -9.29 4.59
CA GLY A 267 -7.09 -9.91 4.28
C GLY A 267 -6.55 -9.47 2.91
N TRP A 268 -7.42 -9.28 1.91
CA TRP A 268 -7.05 -8.71 0.61
C TRP A 268 -6.43 -7.32 0.73
N LEU A 269 -6.97 -6.49 1.64
CA LEU A 269 -6.48 -5.14 1.89
C LEU A 269 -5.12 -5.20 2.59
N ILE A 270 -5.00 -5.99 3.67
CA ILE A 270 -3.76 -6.16 4.43
C ILE A 270 -2.62 -6.64 3.52
N ARG A 271 -2.85 -7.68 2.70
CA ARG A 271 -1.84 -8.19 1.77
C ARG A 271 -1.50 -7.16 0.69
N SER A 272 -2.49 -6.46 0.15
CA SER A 272 -2.27 -5.43 -0.86
C SER A 272 -1.45 -4.26 -0.31
N VAL A 273 -1.77 -3.79 0.90
CA VAL A 273 -1.02 -2.75 1.60
C VAL A 273 0.42 -3.23 1.85
N HIS A 274 0.62 -4.45 2.33
CA HIS A 274 1.96 -5.00 2.55
C HIS A 274 2.78 -5.06 1.26
N ARG A 275 2.17 -5.39 0.12
CA ARG A 275 2.84 -5.42 -1.18
C ARG A 275 3.19 -4.02 -1.69
N TRP A 276 2.25 -3.09 -1.65
CA TRP A 276 2.46 -1.72 -2.15
C TRP A 276 3.40 -0.93 -1.26
N SER A 277 3.26 -1.05 0.06
CA SER A 277 4.14 -0.40 1.03
C SER A 277 5.58 -0.90 0.90
N ALA A 278 5.82 -2.19 0.60
CA ALA A 278 7.16 -2.68 0.28
C ALA A 278 7.79 -1.95 -0.93
N SER A 279 7.03 -1.80 -2.03
CA SER A 279 7.51 -1.08 -3.22
C SER A 279 7.79 0.40 -2.95
N ILE A 280 6.91 1.05 -2.19
CA ILE A 280 7.08 2.45 -1.79
C ILE A 280 8.30 2.58 -0.88
N MET A 281 8.50 1.67 0.08
CA MET A 281 9.66 1.67 0.98
C MET A 281 10.97 1.64 0.19
N VAL A 282 11.09 0.75 -0.80
CA VAL A 282 12.28 0.67 -1.65
C VAL A 282 12.49 1.96 -2.45
N LEU A 283 11.42 2.50 -3.06
CA LEU A 283 11.50 3.78 -3.77
C LEU A 283 11.94 4.93 -2.85
N MET A 284 11.39 5.02 -1.64
CA MET A 284 11.72 6.06 -0.68
C MET A 284 13.17 5.93 -0.19
N ILE A 285 13.69 4.72 0.02
CA ILE A 285 15.11 4.51 0.32
C ILE A 285 15.99 5.02 -0.82
N ILE A 286 15.66 4.72 -2.07
CA ILE A 286 16.44 5.18 -3.23
C ILE A 286 16.47 6.72 -3.26
N LEU A 287 15.31 7.36 -3.13
CA LEU A 287 15.22 8.82 -3.11
C LEU A 287 15.94 9.43 -1.89
N HIS A 288 15.84 8.78 -0.73
CA HIS A 288 16.52 9.20 0.49
C HIS A 288 18.04 9.14 0.31
N VAL A 289 18.59 8.04 -0.21
CA VAL A 289 20.01 7.90 -0.53
C VAL A 289 20.47 8.97 -1.53
N PHE A 290 19.69 9.22 -2.58
CA PHE A 290 19.98 10.30 -3.53
C PHE A 290 20.04 11.67 -2.86
N LEU A 291 19.08 12.00 -2.02
CA LEU A 291 19.09 13.25 -1.26
C LEU A 291 20.39 13.39 -0.46
N LEU A 292 20.75 12.37 0.32
CA LEU A 292 21.93 12.41 1.19
C LEU A 292 23.23 12.53 0.39
N TYR A 293 23.28 11.90 -0.79
CA TYR A 293 24.41 12.03 -1.69
C TYR A 293 24.53 13.45 -2.26
N LEU A 294 23.41 14.02 -2.72
CA LEU A 294 23.37 15.37 -3.31
C LEU A 294 23.63 16.46 -2.26
N THR A 295 23.16 16.31 -1.02
CA THR A 295 23.37 17.28 0.06
C THR A 295 24.69 17.07 0.82
N GLY A 296 25.46 16.05 0.48
CA GLY A 296 26.71 15.72 1.19
C GLY A 296 26.49 15.29 2.64
N GLY A 297 25.28 14.84 3.00
CA GLY A 297 24.90 14.46 4.36
C GLY A 297 25.63 13.22 4.91
N PHE A 298 26.42 12.54 4.09
CA PHE A 298 27.29 11.42 4.46
C PHE A 298 28.70 11.84 4.92
N LYS A 299 29.09 13.10 4.71
CA LYS A 299 30.43 13.61 5.07
C LYS A 299 30.59 13.71 6.59
N LYS A 300 31.83 13.90 7.04
CA LYS A 300 32.19 14.11 8.45
C LYS A 300 31.25 15.10 9.15
N PRO A 301 30.70 14.79 10.34
CA PRO A 301 30.95 13.61 11.18
C PRO A 301 29.94 12.45 11.02
N ARG A 302 29.23 12.37 9.87
CA ARG A 302 28.05 11.50 9.66
C ARG A 302 28.37 10.20 8.91
N GLU A 303 29.63 9.81 8.84
CA GLU A 303 30.07 8.63 8.08
C GLU A 303 29.42 7.34 8.60
N LEU A 304 29.29 7.20 9.93
CA LEU A 304 28.66 6.03 10.54
C LEU A 304 27.14 5.99 10.32
N THR A 305 26.49 7.15 10.25
CA THR A 305 25.08 7.26 9.83
C THR A 305 24.93 6.77 8.40
N TRP A 306 25.85 7.11 7.50
CA TRP A 306 25.85 6.60 6.14
C TRP A 306 26.05 5.08 6.09
N VAL A 307 27.04 4.54 6.80
CA VAL A 307 27.30 3.08 6.85
C VAL A 307 26.08 2.31 7.35
N THR A 308 25.44 2.78 8.43
CA THR A 308 24.21 2.14 8.94
C THR A 308 23.05 2.26 7.94
N GLY A 309 22.95 3.37 7.21
CA GLY A 309 21.99 3.52 6.10
C GLY A 309 22.20 2.53 4.96
N VAL A 310 23.45 2.28 4.56
CA VAL A 310 23.79 1.25 3.55
C VAL A 310 23.41 -0.14 4.04
N VAL A 311 23.69 -0.48 5.31
CA VAL A 311 23.27 -1.76 5.89
C VAL A 311 21.75 -1.89 5.89
N LEU A 312 21.01 -0.84 6.26
CA LEU A 312 19.55 -0.82 6.22
C LEU A 312 18.99 -1.00 4.79
N ALA A 313 19.66 -0.43 3.78
CA ALA A 313 19.28 -0.64 2.38
C ALA A 313 19.47 -2.11 1.95
N VAL A 314 20.57 -2.75 2.35
CA VAL A 314 20.81 -4.19 2.10
C VAL A 314 19.79 -5.07 2.84
N LEU A 315 19.48 -4.74 4.09
CA LEU A 315 18.44 -5.44 4.86
C LEU A 315 17.07 -5.30 4.18
N THR A 316 16.73 -4.10 3.68
CA THR A 316 15.47 -3.86 2.95
C THR A 316 15.39 -4.65 1.65
N ALA A 317 16.48 -4.71 0.87
CA ALA A 317 16.53 -5.56 -0.32
C ALA A 317 16.36 -7.05 0.05
N SER A 318 16.94 -7.48 1.17
CA SER A 318 16.82 -8.85 1.69
C SER A 318 15.38 -9.18 2.11
N PHE A 319 14.64 -8.24 2.69
CA PHE A 319 13.19 -8.37 2.92
C PHE A 319 12.44 -8.57 1.61
N GLY A 320 12.75 -7.78 0.58
CA GLY A 320 12.15 -7.93 -0.75
C GLY A 320 12.32 -9.36 -1.29
N VAL A 321 13.54 -9.88 -1.30
CA VAL A 321 13.84 -11.23 -1.82
C VAL A 321 13.13 -12.31 -1.02
N THR A 322 13.24 -12.26 0.32
CA THR A 322 12.66 -13.27 1.19
C THR A 322 11.13 -13.24 1.16
N GLY A 323 10.50 -12.06 1.24
CA GLY A 323 9.05 -11.91 1.25
C GLY A 323 8.39 -12.26 -0.08
N TYR A 324 9.05 -11.91 -1.20
CA TYR A 324 8.55 -12.20 -2.54
C TYR A 324 8.47 -13.71 -2.83
N SER A 325 9.22 -14.52 -2.09
CA SER A 325 9.19 -15.98 -2.21
C SER A 325 8.05 -16.66 -1.44
N LEU A 326 7.50 -16.01 -0.42
CA LEU A 326 6.56 -16.64 0.52
C LEU A 326 5.21 -17.05 -0.12
N PRO A 327 4.67 -16.36 -1.14
CA PRO A 327 3.50 -16.87 -1.87
C PRO A 327 3.71 -18.24 -2.51
N TRP A 328 4.96 -18.62 -2.76
CA TRP A 328 5.33 -19.90 -3.37
C TRP A 328 4.66 -20.17 -4.73
N ASP A 329 4.45 -19.10 -5.50
CA ASP A 329 4.01 -19.15 -6.89
C ASP A 329 5.22 -19.31 -7.84
N GLN A 330 4.97 -19.46 -9.14
CA GLN A 330 6.05 -19.66 -10.12
C GLN A 330 7.09 -18.54 -10.07
N ILE A 331 6.64 -17.29 -9.97
CA ILE A 331 7.54 -16.14 -10.00
C ILE A 331 8.41 -16.12 -8.74
N GLY A 332 7.81 -16.31 -7.55
CA GLY A 332 8.53 -16.41 -6.29
C GLY A 332 9.55 -17.56 -6.27
N TYR A 333 9.15 -18.76 -6.73
CA TYR A 333 10.02 -19.94 -6.77
C TYR A 333 11.25 -19.73 -7.67
N TRP A 334 11.05 -19.27 -8.90
CA TRP A 334 12.16 -19.05 -9.84
C TRP A 334 13.05 -17.88 -9.42
N ALA A 335 12.49 -16.83 -8.82
CA ALA A 335 13.27 -15.73 -8.27
C ALA A 335 14.23 -16.22 -7.17
N VAL A 336 13.75 -17.03 -6.22
CA VAL A 336 14.61 -17.63 -5.18
C VAL A 336 15.69 -18.50 -5.81
N LYS A 337 15.33 -19.35 -6.77
CA LYS A 337 16.29 -20.25 -7.42
C LYS A 337 17.43 -19.49 -8.08
N ILE A 338 17.12 -18.39 -8.77
CA ILE A 338 18.12 -17.52 -9.40
C ILE A 338 18.98 -16.83 -8.34
N VAL A 339 18.36 -16.11 -7.39
CA VAL A 339 19.08 -15.28 -6.41
C VAL A 339 19.98 -16.12 -5.51
N THR A 340 19.48 -17.26 -5.02
CA THR A 340 20.28 -18.17 -4.18
C THR A 340 21.37 -18.91 -4.95
N GLY A 341 21.35 -18.90 -6.29
CA GLY A 341 22.41 -19.48 -7.11
C GLY A 341 23.59 -18.53 -7.33
N ILE A 342 23.42 -17.22 -7.14
CA ILE A 342 24.48 -16.22 -7.37
C ILE A 342 25.76 -16.52 -6.57
N PRO A 343 25.69 -16.89 -5.27
CA PRO A 343 26.90 -17.15 -4.48
C PRO A 343 27.74 -18.34 -4.97
N GLU A 344 27.20 -19.23 -5.81
CA GLU A 344 27.93 -20.37 -6.37
C GLU A 344 29.15 -19.94 -7.19
N ALA A 345 29.14 -18.72 -7.73
CA ALA A 345 30.27 -18.13 -8.44
C ALA A 345 31.47 -17.78 -7.54
N ILE A 346 31.30 -17.78 -6.21
CA ILE A 346 32.37 -17.47 -5.26
C ILE A 346 33.30 -18.70 -5.13
N PRO A 347 34.60 -18.58 -5.45
CA PRO A 347 35.51 -19.70 -5.32
C PRO A 347 35.58 -20.23 -3.88
N VAL A 348 35.77 -21.54 -3.73
CA VAL A 348 35.96 -22.27 -2.45
C VAL A 348 34.71 -22.34 -1.56
N ILE A 349 34.02 -21.22 -1.33
CA ILE A 349 32.92 -21.12 -0.35
C ILE A 349 31.53 -21.03 -0.98
N GLY A 350 31.42 -20.93 -2.31
CA GLY A 350 30.15 -20.71 -3.01
C GLY A 350 29.12 -21.82 -2.78
N SER A 351 29.46 -23.08 -3.09
CA SER A 351 28.52 -24.20 -2.93
C SER A 351 28.06 -24.40 -1.47
N PRO A 352 28.95 -24.38 -0.45
CA PRO A 352 28.52 -24.41 0.95
C PRO A 352 27.59 -23.25 1.32
N LEU A 353 27.80 -22.05 0.77
CA LEU A 353 26.95 -20.90 1.05
C LEU A 353 25.56 -21.04 0.43
N VAL A 354 25.45 -21.55 -0.81
CA VAL A 354 24.17 -21.85 -1.45
C VAL A 354 23.38 -22.89 -0.66
N GLU A 355 24.04 -23.96 -0.23
CA GLU A 355 23.40 -25.00 0.59
C GLU A 355 22.99 -24.46 1.96
N LEU A 356 23.77 -23.55 2.56
CA LEU A 356 23.39 -22.84 3.79
C LEU A 356 22.17 -21.93 3.57
N LEU A 357 22.06 -21.24 2.45
CA LEU A 357 20.91 -20.37 2.17
C LEU A 357 19.64 -21.19 1.91
N ARG A 358 19.75 -22.27 1.14
CA ARG A 358 18.61 -23.12 0.74
C ARG A 358 18.24 -24.15 1.80
N GLY A 359 19.19 -24.58 2.61
CA GLY A 359 19.05 -25.74 3.50
C GLY A 359 19.01 -27.09 2.80
N SER A 360 19.35 -27.13 1.52
CA SER A 360 19.42 -28.32 0.66
C SER A 360 20.11 -27.98 -0.67
N ALA A 361 20.47 -29.00 -1.45
CA ALA A 361 21.07 -28.83 -2.78
C ALA A 361 20.14 -28.07 -3.77
N SER A 362 18.83 -28.25 -3.64
CA SER A 362 17.82 -27.58 -4.47
C SER A 362 16.87 -26.73 -3.64
N VAL A 363 16.13 -25.82 -4.29
CA VAL A 363 15.09 -25.01 -3.66
C VAL A 363 13.88 -25.89 -3.33
N GLY A 364 13.47 -25.90 -2.06
CA GLY A 364 12.35 -26.71 -1.57
C GLY A 364 11.83 -26.26 -0.20
N GLN A 365 11.25 -27.18 0.57
CA GLN A 365 10.63 -26.90 1.87
C GLN A 365 11.60 -26.27 2.88
N SER A 366 12.82 -26.79 2.97
CA SER A 366 13.89 -26.23 3.80
C SER A 366 14.14 -24.75 3.48
N THR A 367 14.15 -24.40 2.19
CA THR A 367 14.37 -23.03 1.73
C THR A 367 13.22 -22.13 2.14
N LEU A 368 11.97 -22.56 1.92
CA LEU A 368 10.78 -21.81 2.31
C LEU A 368 10.75 -21.54 3.82
N THR A 369 11.00 -22.55 4.64
CA THR A 369 11.04 -22.40 6.10
C THR A 369 12.13 -21.43 6.56
N ARG A 370 13.34 -21.51 5.98
CA ARG A 370 14.42 -20.57 6.27
C ARG A 370 14.08 -19.15 5.86
N PHE A 371 13.51 -18.96 4.66
CA PHE A 371 13.14 -17.65 4.15
C PHE A 371 12.00 -17.03 4.97
N TYR A 372 11.04 -17.84 5.42
CA TYR A 372 10.01 -17.38 6.35
C TYR A 372 10.60 -16.89 7.68
N ASN A 373 11.50 -17.66 8.29
CA ASN A 373 12.17 -17.27 9.54
C ASN A 373 13.07 -16.04 9.36
N LEU A 374 13.78 -15.94 8.23
CA LEU A 374 14.55 -14.75 7.89
C LEU A 374 13.65 -13.52 7.78
N HIS A 375 12.53 -13.64 7.05
CA HIS A 375 11.62 -12.53 6.78
C HIS A 375 10.84 -12.06 8.01
N THR A 376 10.40 -12.98 8.87
CA THR A 376 9.49 -12.66 10.00
C THR A 376 10.21 -12.47 11.33
N PHE A 377 11.45 -12.95 11.47
CA PHE A 377 12.18 -12.87 12.74
C PHE A 377 13.56 -12.20 12.60
N VAL A 378 14.47 -12.79 11.81
CA VAL A 378 15.87 -12.33 11.78
C VAL A 378 16.00 -10.92 11.18
N LEU A 379 15.41 -10.69 10.01
CA LEU A 379 15.50 -9.40 9.33
C LEU A 379 14.79 -8.28 10.11
N PRO A 380 13.57 -8.46 10.68
CA PRO A 380 12.94 -7.45 11.53
C PRO A 380 13.80 -7.07 12.74
N LEU A 381 14.37 -8.05 13.43
CA LEU A 381 15.21 -7.80 14.60
C LEU A 381 16.49 -7.02 14.23
N LEU A 382 17.21 -7.47 13.19
CA LEU A 382 18.42 -6.77 12.72
C LEU A 382 18.09 -5.35 12.26
N THR A 383 16.99 -5.16 11.54
CA THR A 383 16.58 -3.84 11.05
C THR A 383 16.21 -2.92 12.21
N ALA A 384 15.51 -3.42 13.24
CA ALA A 384 15.24 -2.65 14.45
C ALA A 384 16.52 -2.16 15.15
N VAL A 385 17.51 -3.03 15.31
CA VAL A 385 18.82 -2.69 15.91
C VAL A 385 19.55 -1.63 15.08
N PHE A 386 19.64 -1.82 13.76
CA PHE A 386 20.32 -0.85 12.89
C PHE A 386 19.56 0.48 12.76
N MET A 387 18.23 0.48 12.75
CA MET A 387 17.43 1.71 12.79
C MET A 387 17.65 2.47 14.08
N LEU A 388 17.67 1.79 15.23
CA LEU A 388 17.96 2.42 16.51
C LEU A 388 19.33 3.12 16.48
N MET A 389 20.38 2.41 16.04
CA MET A 389 21.71 3.01 15.87
C MET A 389 21.68 4.21 14.92
N HIS A 390 20.98 4.08 13.79
CA HIS A 390 20.86 5.14 12.79
C HIS A 390 20.20 6.41 13.37
N PHE A 391 19.08 6.26 14.07
CA PHE A 391 18.35 7.38 14.67
C PHE A 391 19.10 8.01 15.84
N LEU A 392 19.77 7.21 16.68
CA LEU A 392 20.59 7.74 17.77
C LEU A 392 21.74 8.62 17.25
N MET A 393 22.40 8.21 16.17
CA MET A 393 23.46 9.01 15.55
C MET A 393 22.91 10.31 14.93
N ILE A 394 21.76 10.25 14.25
CA ILE A 394 21.08 11.45 13.71
C ILE A 394 20.70 12.40 14.85
N ARG A 395 20.08 11.90 15.92
CA ARG A 395 19.69 12.72 17.07
C ARG A 395 20.90 13.37 17.74
N LYS A 396 22.02 12.64 17.86
CA LYS A 396 23.27 13.14 18.45
C LYS A 396 23.93 14.23 17.59
N GLN A 397 23.91 14.09 16.26
CA GLN A 397 24.67 14.95 15.34
C GLN A 397 23.82 16.04 14.65
N GLY A 398 22.50 16.01 14.78
CA GLY A 398 21.56 16.91 14.09
C GLY A 398 21.43 16.61 12.59
N ILE A 399 20.77 17.48 11.82
CA ILE A 399 20.70 17.38 10.35
C ILE A 399 21.96 18.00 9.70
N SER A 400 22.33 17.59 8.48
CA SER A 400 23.44 18.22 7.74
C SER A 400 23.19 19.72 7.51
N GLY A 401 24.25 20.51 7.43
CA GLY A 401 24.17 21.94 7.11
C GLY A 401 23.66 22.22 5.69
N PRO A 402 23.47 23.51 5.34
CA PRO A 402 23.12 23.89 3.97
C PRO A 402 24.22 23.46 2.98
N LEU A 403 23.82 23.36 1.71
CA LEU A 403 24.71 23.04 0.58
C LEU A 403 25.85 24.04 0.40
#